data_AF-A0A2V9UYB4-F1
#
_entry.id   AF-A0A2V9UYB4-F1
#
_cell.length_a   1.000
_cell.length_b   1.000
_cell.length_c   1.000
_cell.angle_alpha   90.00
_cell.angle_beta   90.00
_cell.angle_gamma   90.00
#
_symmetry.space_group_name_H-M   'P 1'
#
loop_
_entity.id
_entity.type
_entity.pdbx_description
1 polymer ?
#
loop_
_entity_poly.entity_id
_entity_poly.type
_entity_poly.pdbx_seq_one_letter_code
_entity_poly.pdbx_strand_id
1 'polypeptide(L)'
;MISTSMIPTRTSTAKSVRAGLLALLMVSVSGAMGSVRAKGQAAPPEQQQAGDSSEQPQGPGEQLTHESREAAGEEKDETAEFKQSASVRLIAKWTGMSLEHAYWLSVLLNFAVIAAVIVWAGRTYLPGMFRDRTASIQKAMQEAQNASEEARRRLADIETRLMKLDGEIGMMRDAAEKEAAAEEARIQAAAEEDARKIVQSAEQEITAAVKTARRELTAYAADLAVGLAQKQIHVDAATDQAIVRNFSGQLGTASGGPEAGTGKDRL
;
A
#
# COMPACT_ATOMS: atom_id res chain seq x y z
N MET A 1 -35.84 -37.11 -41.47
CA MET A 1 -35.90 -36.25 -42.67
C MET A 1 -34.67 -35.34 -42.60
N ILE A 2 -33.53 -35.76 -43.17
CA ILE A 2 -33.10 -35.55 -44.57
C ILE A 2 -32.83 -34.04 -44.77
N SER A 3 -31.60 -33.52 -44.94
CA SER A 3 -30.53 -33.82 -45.91
C SER A 3 -29.18 -33.33 -45.34
N THR A 4 -28.06 -34.04 -45.44
CA THR A 4 -27.23 -34.33 -46.63
C THR A 4 -26.63 -33.08 -47.28
N SER A 5 -25.34 -32.80 -46.98
CA SER A 5 -24.29 -32.83 -48.03
C SER A 5 -22.90 -32.93 -47.39
N MET A 6 -22.27 -34.10 -47.54
CA MET A 6 -20.83 -34.22 -47.75
C MET A 6 -20.45 -33.42 -49.01
N ILE A 7 -19.20 -32.94 -49.09
CA ILE A 7 -18.24 -33.25 -50.17
C ILE A 7 -16.88 -32.62 -49.81
N PRO A 8 -15.77 -33.28 -50.19
CA PRO A 8 -14.42 -33.01 -49.71
C PRO A 8 -13.70 -32.01 -50.62
N THR A 9 -12.46 -31.63 -50.30
CA THR A 9 -11.33 -31.71 -51.26
C THR A 9 -10.02 -31.10 -50.73
N ARG A 10 -8.98 -31.92 -50.91
CA ARG A 10 -7.65 -31.59 -51.45
C ARG A 10 -6.73 -30.65 -50.65
N THR A 11 -5.85 -31.32 -49.90
CA THR A 11 -4.38 -31.26 -50.10
C THR A 11 -3.79 -29.89 -50.44
N SER A 12 -3.35 -29.21 -49.38
CA SER A 12 -2.49 -28.03 -49.41
C SER A 12 -1.09 -28.36 -49.93
N THR A 13 -0.93 -28.45 -51.26
CA THR A 13 0.37 -28.56 -51.94
C THR A 13 1.02 -27.20 -52.24
N ALA A 14 0.34 -26.08 -51.98
CA ALA A 14 0.86 -24.74 -52.27
C ALA A 14 1.68 -24.10 -51.11
N LYS A 15 1.60 -24.65 -49.88
CA LYS A 15 2.36 -24.14 -48.72
C LYS A 15 3.81 -24.64 -48.71
N SER A 16 4.08 -25.82 -49.26
CA SER A 16 5.42 -26.44 -49.29
C SER A 16 6.38 -25.77 -50.29
N VAL A 17 5.87 -25.23 -51.40
CA VAL A 17 6.70 -24.54 -52.41
C VAL A 17 7.17 -23.16 -51.93
N ARG A 18 6.37 -22.47 -51.10
CA ARG A 18 6.72 -21.17 -50.51
C ARG A 18 7.70 -21.27 -49.34
N ALA A 19 7.69 -22.40 -48.61
CA ALA A 19 8.64 -22.67 -47.53
C ALA A 19 10.04 -23.08 -48.06
N GLY A 20 10.11 -23.80 -49.18
CA GLY A 20 11.38 -24.22 -49.79
C GLY A 20 12.23 -23.07 -50.35
N LEU A 21 11.59 -22.00 -50.85
CA LEU A 21 12.30 -20.83 -51.40
C LEU A 21 12.85 -19.89 -50.30
N LEU A 22 12.23 -19.90 -49.11
CA LEU A 22 12.66 -19.12 -47.94
C LEU A 22 13.86 -19.75 -47.22
N ALA A 23 13.99 -21.08 -47.26
CA ALA A 23 15.11 -21.80 -46.67
C ALA A 23 16.42 -21.61 -47.46
N LEU A 24 16.35 -21.42 -48.79
CA LEU A 24 17.55 -21.25 -49.62
C LEU A 24 18.17 -19.84 -49.50
N LEU A 25 17.42 -18.84 -49.01
CA LEU A 25 17.88 -17.46 -48.86
C LEU A 25 18.37 -17.13 -47.42
N MET A 26 18.11 -18.01 -46.45
CA MET A 26 18.57 -17.85 -45.05
C MET A 26 19.92 -18.51 -44.76
N VAL A 27 20.47 -19.34 -45.65
CA VAL A 27 21.75 -20.04 -45.46
C VAL A 27 22.96 -19.15 -45.78
N SER A 28 22.78 -18.04 -46.49
CA SER A 28 23.86 -17.11 -46.86
C SER A 28 24.11 -15.96 -45.86
N VAL A 29 23.40 -15.92 -44.71
CA VAL A 29 23.61 -14.92 -43.64
C VAL A 29 23.80 -15.60 -42.28
N SER A 30 24.66 -16.61 -42.23
CA SER A 30 25.18 -17.17 -40.98
C SER A 30 26.71 -17.23 -41.05
N GLY A 31 27.31 -16.05 -41.04
CA GLY A 31 28.73 -15.84 -40.89
C GLY A 31 28.93 -14.59 -40.06
N ALA A 32 29.50 -14.75 -38.87
CA ALA A 32 29.84 -13.73 -37.89
C ALA A 32 28.69 -13.13 -37.07
N MET A 33 28.37 -13.77 -35.94
CA MET A 33 28.41 -13.06 -34.65
C MET A 33 28.57 -14.07 -33.52
N GLY A 34 29.79 -14.12 -33.01
CA GLY A 34 30.19 -14.91 -31.87
C GLY A 34 29.52 -14.45 -30.57
N SER A 35 29.39 -15.42 -29.69
CA SER A 35 29.12 -15.34 -28.26
C SER A 35 29.53 -14.03 -27.59
N VAL A 36 28.56 -13.33 -26.98
CA VAL A 36 28.84 -12.44 -25.85
C VAL A 36 28.12 -13.00 -24.64
N ARG A 37 28.83 -13.84 -23.91
CA ARG A 37 28.49 -14.25 -22.55
C ARG A 37 28.86 -13.12 -21.60
N ALA A 38 27.86 -12.39 -21.11
CA ALA A 38 28.04 -11.43 -20.04
C ALA A 38 28.31 -12.18 -18.72
N LYS A 39 29.55 -12.04 -18.21
CA LYS A 39 29.84 -12.23 -16.79
C LYS A 39 30.87 -11.18 -16.37
N GLY A 40 30.45 -10.32 -15.45
CA GLY A 40 31.28 -9.36 -14.72
C GLY A 40 30.38 -8.62 -13.75
N GLN A 41 30.78 -8.28 -12.53
CA GLN A 41 32.02 -8.53 -11.79
C GLN A 41 31.70 -8.08 -10.34
N ALA A 42 32.22 -8.76 -9.33
CA ALA A 42 32.38 -8.18 -8.00
C ALA A 42 33.84 -7.69 -7.85
N ALA A 43 34.00 -6.41 -7.54
CA ALA A 43 34.99 -5.73 -6.68
C ALA A 43 36.53 -6.01 -6.78
N PRO A 44 37.38 -5.03 -6.36
CA PRO A 44 38.71 -4.70 -6.91
C PRO A 44 39.87 -4.91 -5.89
N PRO A 45 41.04 -4.21 -5.97
CA PRO A 45 42.13 -4.20 -6.97
C PRO A 45 43.53 -4.50 -6.33
N GLU A 46 44.58 -4.74 -7.14
CA GLU A 46 45.98 -4.30 -6.86
C GLU A 46 46.86 -4.49 -8.13
N GLN A 47 47.29 -3.37 -8.73
CA GLN A 47 48.67 -2.85 -8.82
C GLN A 47 49.68 -3.70 -9.63
N GLN A 48 50.17 -3.16 -10.76
CA GLN A 48 51.52 -2.55 -10.86
C GLN A 48 51.77 -2.01 -12.28
N GLN A 49 52.50 -0.90 -12.34
CA GLN A 49 52.80 -0.09 -13.51
C GLN A 49 54.07 -0.56 -14.25
N ALA A 50 54.15 -0.11 -15.50
CA ALA A 50 55.13 -0.41 -16.54
C ALA A 50 56.57 0.06 -16.28
N GLY A 51 57.51 -0.60 -16.97
CA GLY A 51 58.91 -0.21 -17.19
C GLY A 51 59.40 -0.77 -18.54
N ASP A 52 60.29 0.00 -19.16
CA ASP A 52 60.62 0.14 -20.60
C ASP A 52 61.60 -0.90 -21.22
N SER A 53 61.70 -0.86 -22.57
CA SER A 53 62.83 -1.26 -23.45
C SER A 53 62.86 -2.66 -24.13
N SER A 54 62.63 -2.63 -25.45
CA SER A 54 63.34 -3.27 -26.59
C SER A 54 64.08 -4.63 -26.45
N GLU A 55 63.75 -5.60 -27.32
CA GLU A 55 64.65 -6.24 -28.34
C GLU A 55 63.93 -7.40 -29.10
N GLN A 56 63.96 -7.38 -30.44
CA GLN A 56 63.77 -8.53 -31.37
C GLN A 56 65.11 -9.31 -31.52
N PRO A 57 65.25 -10.53 -32.10
CA PRO A 57 64.44 -11.22 -33.15
C PRO A 57 64.24 -12.76 -32.93
N GLN A 58 63.37 -13.49 -33.66
CA GLN A 58 63.71 -14.25 -34.89
C GLN A 58 62.46 -14.96 -35.49
N GLY A 59 62.29 -14.85 -36.83
CA GLY A 59 61.63 -15.79 -37.77
C GLY A 59 60.12 -16.05 -37.64
N PRO A 60 59.28 -15.73 -38.66
CA PRO A 60 59.29 -16.41 -39.96
C PRO A 60 58.93 -15.49 -41.14
N GLY A 61 59.92 -14.80 -41.70
CA GLY A 61 59.77 -13.96 -42.90
C GLY A 61 59.92 -14.73 -44.23
N GLU A 62 60.46 -15.95 -44.20
CA GLU A 62 60.76 -16.72 -45.42
C GLU A 62 59.59 -17.58 -45.94
N GLN A 63 58.52 -17.78 -45.16
CA GLN A 63 57.34 -18.54 -45.63
C GLN A 63 56.33 -17.66 -46.39
N LEU A 64 56.28 -16.36 -46.10
CA LEU A 64 55.34 -15.45 -46.77
C LEU A 64 55.82 -15.01 -48.16
N THR A 65 57.14 -15.02 -48.40
CA THR A 65 57.70 -14.71 -49.72
C THR A 65 57.61 -15.88 -50.71
N HIS A 66 57.38 -17.11 -50.24
CA HIS A 66 57.17 -18.27 -51.10
C HIS A 66 55.68 -18.54 -51.36
N GLU A 67 54.79 -18.30 -50.39
CA GLU A 67 53.33 -18.36 -50.64
C GLU A 67 52.84 -17.23 -51.55
N SER A 68 53.40 -16.02 -51.42
CA SER A 68 52.97 -14.88 -52.25
C SER A 68 53.48 -14.98 -53.70
N ARG A 69 54.43 -15.89 -54.00
CA ARG A 69 54.92 -16.18 -55.35
C ARG A 69 54.27 -17.40 -56.01
N GLU A 70 53.54 -18.21 -55.24
CA GLU A 70 52.69 -19.30 -55.74
C GLU A 70 51.24 -18.84 -55.98
N ALA A 71 50.81 -17.74 -55.32
CA ALA A 71 49.52 -17.08 -55.54
C ALA A 71 49.48 -16.08 -56.73
N ALA A 72 50.57 -15.97 -57.50
CA ALA A 72 50.70 -15.08 -58.66
C ALA A 72 50.86 -15.84 -60.00
N GLY A 73 50.48 -17.11 -60.03
CA GLY A 73 50.52 -17.97 -61.22
C GLY A 73 49.19 -18.68 -61.43
N GLU A 74 48.66 -18.56 -62.64
CA GLU A 74 47.44 -19.20 -63.14
C GLU A 74 46.12 -18.65 -62.59
N GLU A 75 45.71 -17.50 -63.13
CA GLU A 75 44.29 -17.22 -63.37
C GLU A 75 43.75 -18.29 -64.33
N LYS A 76 43.45 -19.47 -63.80
CA LYS A 76 42.56 -20.43 -64.44
C LYS A 76 41.20 -19.79 -64.43
N ASP A 77 40.75 -19.42 -65.61
CA ASP A 77 39.42 -18.98 -65.94
C ASP A 77 38.40 -20.05 -65.48
N GLU A 78 38.02 -20.04 -64.21
CA GLU A 78 36.94 -20.87 -63.62
C GLU A 78 35.57 -20.53 -64.26
N THR A 79 35.53 -19.47 -65.06
CA THR A 79 34.41 -19.07 -65.92
C THR A 79 34.41 -19.74 -67.29
N ALA A 80 35.49 -20.42 -67.71
CA ALA A 80 35.60 -21.08 -69.01
C ALA A 80 34.76 -22.36 -69.10
N GLU A 81 34.62 -23.09 -67.99
CA GLU A 81 33.88 -24.35 -67.94
C GLU A 81 32.36 -24.13 -68.07
N PHE A 82 31.83 -23.05 -67.46
CA PHE A 82 30.41 -22.68 -67.58
C PHE A 82 30.03 -22.22 -69.00
N LYS A 83 30.97 -21.66 -69.77
CA LYS A 83 30.77 -21.25 -71.18
C LYS A 83 30.66 -22.44 -72.15
N GLN A 84 31.02 -23.65 -71.74
CA GLN A 84 31.01 -24.84 -72.60
C GLN A 84 29.97 -25.91 -72.23
N SER A 85 29.05 -25.63 -71.30
CA SER A 85 28.01 -26.59 -70.91
C SER A 85 27.03 -26.92 -72.06
N ALA A 86 26.50 -28.15 -72.10
CA ALA A 86 25.62 -28.66 -73.17
C ALA A 86 24.32 -27.85 -73.34
N SER A 87 23.85 -27.22 -72.25
CA SER A 87 22.72 -26.28 -72.22
C SER A 87 23.04 -24.95 -72.91
N VAL A 88 24.28 -24.43 -72.79
CA VAL A 88 24.75 -23.23 -73.51
C VAL A 88 25.00 -23.54 -74.99
N ARG A 89 25.49 -24.76 -75.30
CA ARG A 89 25.72 -25.23 -76.68
C ARG A 89 24.43 -25.46 -77.48
N LEU A 90 23.35 -25.90 -76.83
CA LEU A 90 22.03 -26.08 -77.46
C LEU A 90 21.38 -24.74 -77.84
N ILE A 91 21.58 -23.70 -77.02
CA ILE A 91 21.06 -22.34 -77.30
C ILE A 91 21.88 -21.69 -78.43
N ALA A 92 23.21 -21.85 -78.43
CA ALA A 92 24.11 -21.32 -79.45
C ALA A 92 23.88 -21.91 -80.86
N LYS A 93 23.34 -23.13 -80.96
CA LYS A 93 23.10 -23.79 -82.25
C LYS A 93 21.77 -23.37 -82.89
N TRP A 94 20.85 -22.80 -82.12
CA TRP A 94 19.53 -22.39 -82.59
C TRP A 94 19.43 -20.88 -82.85
N THR A 95 20.35 -20.09 -82.29
CA THR A 95 20.42 -18.64 -82.47
C THR A 95 21.80 -18.28 -83.02
N GLY A 96 21.88 -18.00 -84.32
CA GLY A 96 23.13 -17.54 -84.96
C GLY A 96 23.51 -16.12 -84.55
N MET A 97 23.89 -15.90 -83.29
CA MET A 97 24.46 -14.65 -82.76
C MET A 97 25.32 -14.92 -81.50
N SER A 98 26.37 -14.10 -81.31
CA SER A 98 27.48 -14.22 -80.35
C SER A 98 27.12 -14.63 -78.90
N LEU A 99 27.85 -15.62 -78.36
CA LEU A 99 27.73 -16.19 -77.00
C LEU A 99 27.77 -15.16 -75.85
N GLU A 100 28.35 -13.98 -76.08
CA GLU A 100 28.57 -12.95 -75.05
C GLU A 100 27.31 -12.13 -74.74
N HIS A 101 26.47 -11.86 -75.74
CA HIS A 101 25.20 -11.14 -75.55
C HIS A 101 24.11 -12.01 -74.91
N ALA A 102 24.10 -13.31 -75.22
CA ALA A 102 23.17 -14.25 -74.60
C ALA A 102 23.41 -14.39 -73.08
N TYR A 103 24.69 -14.40 -72.66
CA TYR A 103 25.07 -14.44 -71.25
C TYR A 103 24.61 -13.18 -70.50
N TRP A 104 24.96 -11.98 -70.97
CA TRP A 104 24.53 -10.73 -70.35
C TRP A 104 23.00 -10.58 -70.31
N LEU A 105 22.30 -11.02 -71.36
CA LEU A 105 20.84 -11.01 -71.38
C LEU A 105 20.25 -11.95 -70.31
N SER A 106 20.84 -13.14 -70.13
CA SER A 106 20.41 -14.10 -69.09
C SER A 106 20.64 -13.59 -67.67
N VAL A 107 21.78 -12.91 -67.43
CA VAL A 107 22.10 -12.31 -66.13
C VAL A 107 21.13 -11.16 -65.83
N LEU A 108 20.87 -10.30 -66.82
CA LEU A 108 19.92 -9.20 -66.68
C LEU A 108 18.49 -9.71 -66.44
N LEU A 109 18.08 -10.76 -67.16
CA LEU A 109 16.78 -11.39 -66.98
C LEU A 109 16.66 -12.05 -65.60
N ASN A 110 17.69 -12.73 -65.11
CA ASN A 110 17.72 -13.30 -63.77
C ASN A 110 17.61 -12.21 -62.68
N PHE A 111 18.39 -11.14 -62.81
CA PHE A 111 18.32 -9.99 -61.91
C PHE A 111 16.93 -9.34 -61.94
N ALA A 112 16.35 -9.15 -63.12
CA ALA A 112 15.01 -8.59 -63.27
C ALA A 112 13.94 -9.47 -62.59
N VAL A 113 14.04 -10.80 -62.71
CA VAL A 113 13.15 -11.74 -62.02
C VAL A 113 13.31 -11.66 -60.50
N ILE A 114 14.54 -11.63 -59.98
CA ILE A 114 14.80 -11.50 -58.54
C ILE A 114 14.30 -10.15 -58.02
N ALA A 115 14.61 -9.05 -58.71
CA ALA A 115 14.16 -7.71 -58.36
C ALA A 115 12.62 -7.62 -58.37
N ALA A 116 11.95 -8.21 -59.37
CA ALA A 116 10.49 -8.27 -59.43
C ALA A 116 9.91 -9.03 -58.23
N VAL A 117 10.51 -10.15 -57.83
CA VAL A 117 10.09 -10.93 -56.65
C VAL A 117 10.30 -10.12 -55.36
N ILE A 118 11.43 -9.44 -55.20
CA ILE A 118 11.72 -8.60 -54.02
C ILE A 118 10.75 -7.43 -53.94
N VAL A 119 10.49 -6.74 -55.05
CA VAL A 119 9.53 -5.61 -55.09
C VAL A 119 8.11 -6.10 -54.80
N TRP A 120 7.71 -7.24 -55.36
CA TRP A 120 6.39 -7.83 -55.11
C TRP A 120 6.22 -8.25 -53.65
N ALA A 121 7.22 -8.92 -53.06
CA ALA A 121 7.22 -9.29 -51.66
C ALA A 121 7.23 -8.03 -50.76
N GLY A 122 8.13 -7.08 -51.04
CA GLY A 122 8.25 -5.84 -50.28
C GLY A 122 6.95 -5.05 -50.25
N ARG A 123 6.32 -4.87 -51.41
CA ARG A 123 5.04 -4.16 -51.54
C ARG A 123 3.89 -4.88 -50.84
N THR A 124 3.96 -6.20 -50.69
CA THR A 124 2.92 -7.00 -50.01
C THR A 124 3.12 -7.02 -48.49
N TYR A 125 4.34 -7.11 -47.98
CA TYR A 125 4.62 -7.34 -46.56
C TYR A 125 4.94 -6.08 -45.74
N LEU A 126 5.66 -5.09 -46.30
CA LEU A 126 6.06 -3.87 -45.57
C LEU A 126 4.88 -3.00 -45.08
N PRO A 127 3.84 -2.69 -45.90
CA PRO A 127 2.81 -1.74 -45.47
C PRO A 127 1.97 -2.27 -44.30
N GLY A 128 1.81 -3.59 -44.17
CA GLY A 128 1.14 -4.20 -43.02
C GLY A 128 1.89 -3.92 -41.71
N MET A 129 3.18 -4.21 -41.67
CA MET A 129 4.00 -4.04 -40.46
C MET A 129 4.09 -2.59 -39.99
N PHE A 130 4.28 -1.63 -40.91
CA PHE A 130 4.33 -0.21 -40.54
C PHE A 130 2.97 0.30 -40.05
N ARG A 131 1.87 -0.16 -40.66
CA ARG A 131 0.52 0.20 -40.22
C ARG A 131 0.21 -0.38 -38.83
N ASP A 132 0.58 -1.63 -38.57
CA ASP A 132 0.37 -2.26 -37.26
C ASP A 132 1.20 -1.58 -36.16
N ARG A 133 2.46 -1.23 -36.46
CA ARG A 133 3.31 -0.45 -35.53
C ARG A 133 2.76 0.95 -35.28
N THR A 134 2.27 1.62 -36.31
CA THR A 134 1.68 2.96 -36.17
C THR A 134 0.39 2.89 -35.34
N ALA A 135 -0.45 1.88 -35.59
CA ALA A 135 -1.66 1.64 -34.83
C ALA A 135 -1.36 1.30 -33.36
N SER A 136 -0.34 0.49 -33.08
CA SER A 136 0.05 0.16 -31.70
C SER A 136 0.62 1.37 -30.96
N ILE A 137 1.41 2.22 -31.62
CA ILE A 137 1.92 3.47 -31.05
C ILE A 137 0.78 4.44 -30.76
N GLN A 138 -0.15 4.63 -31.70
CA GLN A 138 -1.32 5.49 -31.48
C GLN A 138 -2.18 4.98 -30.31
N LYS A 139 -2.40 3.66 -30.24
CA LYS A 139 -3.10 3.03 -29.13
C LYS A 139 -2.38 3.26 -27.80
N ALA A 140 -1.07 3.04 -27.74
CA ALA A 140 -0.28 3.25 -26.54
C ALA A 140 -0.29 4.73 -26.09
N MET A 141 -0.24 5.68 -27.04
CA MET A 141 -0.35 7.10 -26.75
C MET A 141 -1.74 7.46 -26.20
N GLN A 142 -2.81 6.92 -26.78
CA GLN A 142 -4.17 7.14 -26.28
C GLN A 142 -4.36 6.54 -24.89
N GLU A 143 -3.86 5.32 -24.65
CA GLU A 143 -3.90 4.67 -23.34
C GLU A 143 -3.11 5.47 -22.29
N ALA A 144 -1.93 5.98 -22.64
CA ALA A 144 -1.13 6.83 -21.76
C ALA A 144 -1.84 8.15 -21.44
N GLN A 145 -2.51 8.77 -22.43
CA GLN A 145 -3.31 9.99 -22.20
C GLN A 145 -4.49 9.70 -21.28
N ASN A 146 -5.26 8.63 -21.55
CA ASN A 146 -6.40 8.23 -20.72
C ASN A 146 -5.96 7.91 -19.28
N ALA A 147 -4.86 7.18 -19.11
CA ALA A 147 -4.30 6.87 -17.79
C ALA A 147 -3.84 8.13 -17.05
N SER A 148 -3.25 9.09 -17.77
CA SER A 148 -2.84 10.39 -17.20
C SER A 148 -4.04 11.23 -16.77
N GLU A 149 -5.11 11.26 -17.58
CA GLU A 149 -6.36 11.95 -17.23
C GLU A 149 -7.04 11.30 -16.02
N GLU A 150 -7.10 9.98 -15.97
CA GLU A 150 -7.66 9.26 -14.83
C GLU A 150 -6.86 9.52 -13.56
N ALA A 151 -5.52 9.48 -13.63
CA ALA A 151 -4.66 9.81 -12.50
C ALA A 151 -4.89 11.25 -12.01
N ARG A 152 -5.04 12.22 -12.92
CA ARG A 152 -5.36 13.62 -12.58
C ARG A 152 -6.72 13.76 -11.93
N ARG A 153 -7.76 13.05 -12.41
CA ARG A 153 -9.08 13.04 -11.79
C ARG A 153 -9.03 12.49 -10.38
N ARG A 154 -8.36 11.34 -10.19
CA ARG A 154 -8.18 10.73 -8.87
C ARG A 154 -7.41 11.65 -7.91
N LEU A 155 -6.40 12.37 -8.40
CA LEU A 155 -5.66 13.34 -7.60
C LEU A 155 -6.58 14.48 -7.15
N ALA A 156 -7.34 15.08 -8.07
CA ALA A 156 -8.28 16.16 -7.74
C ALA A 156 -9.36 15.71 -6.74
N ASP A 157 -9.87 14.47 -6.87
CA ASP A 157 -10.81 13.89 -5.91
C ASP A 157 -10.19 13.73 -4.52
N ILE A 158 -8.94 13.27 -4.45
CA ILE A 158 -8.20 13.12 -3.19
C ILE A 158 -7.93 14.49 -2.55
N GLU A 159 -7.48 15.47 -3.33
CA GLU A 159 -7.25 16.84 -2.86
C GLU A 159 -8.53 17.44 -2.30
N THR A 160 -9.66 17.27 -2.99
CA THR A 160 -10.98 17.73 -2.52
C THR A 160 -11.36 17.05 -1.20
N ARG A 161 -11.13 15.74 -1.09
CA ARG A 161 -11.39 14.99 0.17
C ARG A 161 -10.48 15.46 1.30
N LEU A 162 -9.21 15.73 1.03
CA LEU A 162 -8.27 16.26 2.02
C LEU A 162 -8.70 17.64 2.52
N MET A 163 -9.05 18.56 1.61
CA MET A 163 -9.57 19.88 1.99
C MET A 163 -10.84 19.78 2.84
N LYS A 164 -11.75 18.84 2.51
CA LYS A 164 -12.95 18.59 3.32
C LYS A 164 -12.59 18.06 4.72
N LEU A 165 -11.66 17.11 4.79
CA LEU A 165 -11.19 16.55 6.06
C LEU A 165 -10.51 17.61 6.94
N ASP A 166 -9.69 18.50 6.36
CA ASP A 166 -9.08 19.60 7.11
C ASP A 166 -10.14 20.54 7.70
N GLY A 167 -11.20 20.84 6.93
CA GLY A 167 -12.35 21.59 7.44
C GLY A 167 -13.11 20.87 8.54
N GLU A 168 -13.37 19.57 8.39
CA GLU A 168 -14.03 18.75 9.42
C GLU A 168 -13.19 18.64 10.69
N ILE A 169 -11.87 18.50 10.58
CA ILE A 169 -10.95 18.49 11.72
C ILE A 169 -10.97 19.82 12.46
N GLY A 170 -10.99 20.95 11.72
CA GLY A 170 -11.15 22.27 12.32
C GLY A 170 -12.44 22.37 13.12
N MET A 171 -13.58 22.00 12.52
CA MET A 171 -14.88 22.00 13.20
C MET A 171 -14.91 21.09 14.43
N MET A 172 -14.31 19.90 14.36
CA MET A 172 -14.21 18.99 15.50
C MET A 172 -13.36 19.56 16.63
N ARG A 173 -12.27 20.26 16.32
CA ARG A 173 -11.42 20.92 17.32
C ARG A 173 -12.17 22.05 18.02
N ASP A 174 -12.82 22.93 17.25
CA ASP A 174 -13.58 24.06 17.79
C ASP A 174 -14.74 23.56 18.67
N ALA A 175 -15.44 22.51 18.23
CA ALA A 175 -16.50 21.88 19.01
C ALA A 175 -15.97 21.25 20.31
N ALA A 176 -14.85 20.51 20.24
CA ALA A 176 -14.23 19.89 21.40
C ALA A 176 -13.73 20.92 22.42
N GLU A 177 -13.13 22.03 21.96
CA GLU A 177 -12.69 23.11 22.86
C GLU A 177 -13.87 23.77 23.57
N LYS A 178 -14.96 24.03 22.83
CA LYS A 178 -16.19 24.60 23.40
C LYS A 178 -16.86 23.65 24.38
N GLU A 179 -16.92 22.36 24.06
CA GLU A 179 -17.50 21.33 24.93
C GLU A 179 -16.65 21.12 26.18
N ALA A 180 -15.33 21.09 26.04
CA ALA A 180 -14.41 21.00 27.17
C ALA A 180 -14.56 22.19 28.12
N ALA A 181 -14.62 23.42 27.61
CA ALA A 181 -14.83 24.61 28.45
C ALA A 181 -16.20 24.60 29.16
N ALA A 182 -17.25 24.15 28.47
CA ALA A 182 -18.58 24.02 29.07
C ALA A 182 -18.62 22.93 30.16
N GLU A 183 -17.95 21.81 29.92
CA GLU A 183 -17.88 20.70 30.87
C GLU A 183 -17.00 21.04 32.07
N GLU A 184 -15.89 21.75 31.88
CA GLU A 184 -15.06 22.27 32.97
C GLU A 184 -15.88 23.18 33.90
N ALA A 185 -16.65 24.13 33.33
CA ALA A 185 -17.53 24.99 34.10
C ALA A 185 -18.62 24.20 34.85
N ARG A 186 -19.19 23.16 34.21
CA ARG A 186 -20.20 22.29 34.84
C ARG A 186 -19.63 21.49 36.00
N ILE A 187 -18.44 20.90 35.82
CA ILE A 187 -17.74 20.13 36.85
C ILE A 187 -17.37 21.05 38.01
N GLN A 188 -16.86 22.25 37.74
CA GLN A 188 -16.52 23.21 38.78
C GLN A 188 -17.75 23.63 39.60
N ALA A 189 -18.87 23.95 38.93
CA ALA A 189 -20.11 24.29 39.61
C ALA A 189 -20.65 23.14 40.46
N ALA A 190 -20.62 21.91 39.93
CA ALA A 190 -21.04 20.72 40.69
C ALA A 190 -20.12 20.47 41.90
N ALA A 191 -18.80 20.61 41.74
CA ALA A 191 -17.84 20.44 42.81
C ALA A 191 -18.02 21.50 43.91
N GLU A 192 -18.32 22.75 43.56
CA GLU A 192 -18.65 23.80 44.53
C GLU A 192 -19.95 23.51 45.29
N GLU A 193 -20.98 23.04 44.59
CA GLU A 193 -22.24 22.65 45.22
C GLU A 193 -22.06 21.48 46.19
N ASP A 194 -21.31 20.46 45.78
CA ASP A 194 -21.01 19.29 46.61
C ASP A 194 -20.15 19.67 47.81
N ALA A 195 -19.16 20.54 47.63
CA ALA A 195 -18.36 21.07 48.74
C ALA A 195 -19.26 21.79 49.78
N ARG A 196 -20.21 22.61 49.32
CA ARG A 196 -21.18 23.28 50.22
C ARG A 196 -22.07 22.28 50.95
N LYS A 197 -22.56 21.24 50.27
CA LYS A 197 -23.38 20.18 50.88
C LYS A 197 -22.60 19.40 51.94
N ILE A 198 -21.33 19.08 51.67
CA ILE A 198 -20.44 18.38 52.61
C ILE A 198 -20.26 19.22 53.87
N VAL A 199 -19.96 20.52 53.72
CA VAL A 199 -19.80 21.43 54.88
C VAL A 199 -21.10 21.50 55.68
N GLN A 200 -22.25 21.66 55.01
CA GLN A 200 -23.55 21.71 55.69
C GLN A 200 -23.86 20.41 56.45
N SER A 201 -23.60 19.24 55.85
CA SER A 201 -23.78 17.94 56.51
C SER A 201 -22.86 17.82 57.72
N ALA A 202 -21.58 18.20 57.57
CA ALA A 202 -20.61 18.17 58.66
C ALA A 202 -21.03 19.08 59.82
N GLU A 203 -21.52 20.30 59.55
CA GLU A 203 -22.03 21.21 60.57
C GLU A 203 -23.23 20.62 61.33
N GLN A 204 -24.15 19.96 60.61
CA GLN A 204 -25.30 19.28 61.21
C GLN A 204 -24.86 18.10 62.08
N GLU A 205 -23.92 17.29 61.61
CA GLU A 205 -23.36 16.16 62.35
C GLU A 205 -22.62 16.63 63.61
N ILE A 206 -21.79 17.67 63.51
CA ILE A 206 -21.11 18.28 64.65
C ILE A 206 -22.14 18.78 65.67
N THR A 207 -23.18 19.47 65.23
CA THR A 207 -24.23 19.98 66.13
C THR A 207 -24.96 18.84 66.85
N ALA A 208 -25.28 17.77 66.13
CA ALA A 208 -25.89 16.58 66.71
C ALA A 208 -24.95 15.89 67.71
N ALA A 209 -23.67 15.72 67.37
CA ALA A 209 -22.66 15.13 68.24
C ALA A 209 -22.45 15.95 69.51
N VAL A 210 -22.37 17.29 69.40
CA VAL A 210 -22.24 18.20 70.55
C VAL A 210 -23.46 18.08 71.47
N LYS A 211 -24.67 18.00 70.91
CA LYS A 211 -25.90 17.82 71.70
C LYS A 211 -25.88 16.48 72.46
N THR A 212 -25.45 15.41 71.80
CA THR A 212 -25.31 14.09 72.41
C THR A 212 -24.27 14.10 73.53
N ALA A 213 -23.07 14.64 73.28
CA ALA A 213 -21.99 14.74 74.26
C ALA A 213 -22.42 15.57 75.49
N ARG A 214 -23.14 16.67 75.30
CA ARG A 214 -23.71 17.46 76.42
C ARG A 214 -24.68 16.64 77.25
N ARG A 215 -25.55 15.85 76.61
CA ARG A 215 -26.51 14.99 77.31
C ARG A 215 -25.80 13.91 78.13
N GLU A 216 -24.78 13.28 77.55
CA GLU A 216 -23.96 12.26 78.22
C GLU A 216 -23.22 12.83 79.43
N LEU A 217 -22.58 14.00 79.30
CA LEU A 217 -21.91 14.68 80.41
C LEU A 217 -22.91 15.05 81.52
N THR A 218 -24.11 15.50 81.17
CA THR A 218 -25.16 15.84 82.15
C THR A 218 -25.63 14.59 82.89
N ALA A 219 -25.86 13.48 82.18
CA ALA A 219 -26.23 12.20 82.80
C ALA A 219 -25.14 11.69 83.74
N TYR A 220 -23.88 11.71 83.30
CA TYR A 220 -22.74 11.30 84.12
C TYR A 220 -22.60 12.15 85.40
N ALA A 221 -22.77 13.47 85.29
CA ALA A 221 -22.75 14.36 86.45
C ALA A 221 -23.90 14.08 87.43
N ALA A 222 -25.10 13.80 86.91
CA ALA A 222 -26.25 13.41 87.73
C ALA A 222 -25.99 12.08 88.47
N ASP A 223 -25.45 11.08 87.78
CA ASP A 223 -25.10 9.78 88.38
C ASP A 223 -24.04 9.95 89.49
N LEU A 224 -23.02 10.79 89.25
CA LEU A 224 -22.00 11.09 90.26
C LEU A 224 -22.59 11.80 91.47
N ALA A 225 -23.48 12.78 91.25
CA ALA A 225 -24.14 13.52 92.33
C ALA A 225 -25.03 12.60 93.17
N VAL A 226 -25.81 11.71 92.55
CA VAL A 226 -26.60 10.68 93.24
C VAL A 226 -25.69 9.73 94.03
N GLY A 227 -24.58 9.27 93.42
CA GLY A 227 -23.62 8.40 94.09
C GLY A 227 -22.93 9.06 95.30
N LEU A 228 -22.66 10.37 95.25
CA LEU A 228 -22.14 11.12 96.40
C LEU A 228 -23.22 11.34 97.46
N ALA A 229 -24.44 11.69 97.07
CA ALA A 229 -25.57 11.85 97.98
C ALA A 229 -25.84 10.55 98.75
N GLN A 230 -25.84 9.39 98.06
CA GLN A 230 -26.03 8.08 98.69
C GLN A 230 -24.96 7.79 99.75
N LYS A 231 -23.71 8.21 99.55
CA LYS A 231 -22.63 8.06 100.54
C LYS A 231 -22.79 9.02 101.73
N GLN A 232 -23.33 10.21 101.49
CA GLN A 232 -23.49 11.25 102.51
C GLN A 232 -24.75 11.06 103.37
N ILE A 233 -25.80 10.43 102.84
CA ILE A 233 -27.03 10.13 103.58
C ILE A 233 -26.72 9.10 104.67
N HIS A 234 -26.90 9.49 105.93
CA HIS A 234 -26.92 8.61 107.09
C HIS A 234 -28.32 8.65 107.70
N VAL A 235 -29.02 7.53 107.66
CA VAL A 235 -30.38 7.43 108.20
C VAL A 235 -30.30 7.04 109.67
N ASP A 236 -30.62 7.98 110.55
CA ASP A 236 -30.83 7.73 111.97
C ASP A 236 -32.33 7.60 112.28
N ALA A 237 -32.64 7.08 113.47
CA ALA A 237 -34.03 6.80 113.87
C ALA A 237 -34.91 8.07 113.94
N ALA A 238 -34.31 9.24 114.15
CA ALA A 238 -35.02 10.52 114.17
C ALA A 238 -35.40 11.00 112.76
N THR A 239 -34.49 10.86 111.79
CA THR A 239 -34.73 11.20 110.38
C THR A 239 -35.78 10.29 109.77
N ASP A 240 -35.76 9.00 110.08
CA ASP A 240 -36.74 8.03 109.57
C ASP A 240 -38.18 8.38 109.99
N GLN A 241 -38.39 8.70 111.27
CA GLN A 241 -39.70 9.15 111.77
C GLN A 241 -40.16 10.48 111.14
N ALA A 242 -39.21 11.39 110.84
CA ALA A 242 -39.52 12.65 110.17
C ALA A 242 -39.95 12.44 108.70
N ILE A 243 -39.35 11.48 108.00
CA ILE A 243 -39.75 11.09 106.64
C ILE A 243 -41.16 10.50 106.65
N VAL A 244 -41.45 9.55 107.54
CA VAL A 244 -42.78 8.90 107.64
C VAL A 244 -43.88 9.91 107.94
N ARG A 245 -43.64 10.87 108.85
CA ARG A 245 -44.61 11.95 109.15
C ARG A 245 -44.85 12.86 107.95
N ASN A 246 -43.79 13.27 107.25
CA ASN A 246 -43.94 14.11 106.04
C ASN A 246 -44.66 13.39 104.91
N PHE A 247 -44.33 12.12 104.67
CA PHE A 247 -45.00 11.31 103.64
C PHE A 247 -46.49 11.13 103.95
N SER A 248 -46.83 10.87 105.21
CA SER A 248 -48.23 10.78 105.66
C SER A 248 -48.98 12.10 105.49
N GLY A 249 -48.32 13.24 105.74
CA GLY A 249 -48.88 14.57 105.48
C GLY A 249 -49.08 14.88 103.98
N GLN A 250 -48.17 14.43 103.11
CA GLN A 250 -48.32 14.57 101.65
C GLN A 250 -49.45 13.69 101.10
N LEU A 251 -49.61 12.46 101.60
CA LEU A 251 -50.75 11.62 101.23
C LEU A 251 -52.08 12.23 101.69
N GLY A 252 -52.14 12.81 102.89
CA GLY A 252 -53.32 13.51 103.39
C GLY A 252 -53.70 14.78 102.62
N THR A 253 -52.72 15.44 101.98
CA THR A 253 -52.95 16.64 101.16
C THR A 253 -53.24 16.31 99.69
N ALA A 254 -52.58 15.29 99.12
CA ALA A 254 -52.87 14.80 97.77
C ALA A 254 -54.24 14.09 97.66
N SER A 255 -54.73 13.51 98.75
CA SER A 255 -56.10 12.98 98.86
C SER A 255 -57.13 14.04 99.26
N GLY A 256 -56.71 15.29 99.49
CA GLY A 256 -57.53 16.41 99.95
C GLY A 256 -57.41 17.69 99.12
N GLY A 257 -57.30 17.58 97.78
CA GLY A 257 -57.34 18.71 96.85
C GLY A 257 -58.66 18.75 96.03
N PRO A 258 -59.19 19.95 95.69
CA PRO A 258 -60.62 20.24 95.61
C PRO A 258 -61.31 19.87 94.29
N GLU A 259 -62.49 19.26 94.38
CA GLU A 259 -63.55 19.48 93.40
C GLU A 259 -64.03 20.94 93.48
N ALA A 260 -63.80 21.73 92.43
CA ALA A 260 -64.69 22.81 91.99
C ALA A 260 -64.05 23.59 90.82
N GLY A 261 -64.71 23.63 89.65
CA GLY A 261 -64.37 24.62 88.62
C GLY A 261 -64.73 24.27 87.17
N THR A 262 -66.02 24.13 86.90
CA THR A 262 -66.68 24.22 85.58
C THR A 262 -66.17 25.39 84.73
N GLY A 263 -66.01 25.19 83.41
CA GLY A 263 -65.90 26.30 82.44
C GLY A 263 -65.11 25.94 81.18
N LYS A 264 -65.73 25.37 80.14
CA LYS A 264 -66.40 26.12 79.06
C LYS A 264 -65.42 26.47 77.92
N ASP A 265 -65.68 25.82 76.78
CA ASP A 265 -65.49 26.27 75.41
C ASP A 265 -64.29 27.18 75.08
N ARG A 266 -63.40 26.69 74.20
CA ARG A 266 -63.23 27.22 72.83
C ARG A 266 -62.01 26.61 72.13
N LEU A 267 -62.30 26.09 70.93
CA LEU A 267 -61.54 26.12 69.66
C LEU A 267 -60.05 25.75 69.70
#